data_AF-A0A3P7LHU9-F1
#
_entry.id   AF-A0A3P7LHU9-F1
#
_cell.length_a   1.000
_cell.length_b   1.000
_cell.length_c   1.000
_cell.angle_alpha   90.00
_cell.angle_beta   90.00
_cell.angle_gamma   90.00
#
_symmetry.space_group_name_H-M   'P 1'
#
loop_
_entity.id
_entity.type
_entity.pdbx_description
1 polymer ?
#
loop_
_entity_poly.entity_id
_entity_poly.type
_entity_poly.pdbx_seq_one_letter_code
_entity_poly.pdbx_strand_id
1 'polypeptide(L)'
;MMNEEPYFNEPGYSNEHSPGDSKRYNEIIRHETLRCAVCDVLERKLYIPDDLYVFAVEAFEDSYRKFESSCEANLSSSGQEMRDPFGGRRGIFQYQSILQRLRALKTSLDT
;
A
#
# COMPACT_ATOMS: atom_id res chain seq x y z
N MET A 1 -6.82 -7.73 -11.88
CA MET A 1 -7.35 -6.40 -12.24
C MET A 1 -7.52 -5.59 -10.96
N MET A 2 -7.40 -4.26 -10.94
CA MET A 2 -7.65 -3.49 -9.70
C MET A 2 -9.15 -3.30 -9.50
N ASN A 3 -9.67 -3.75 -8.36
CA ASN A 3 -11.07 -3.57 -7.93
C ASN A 3 -11.14 -3.59 -6.39
N GLU A 4 -12.34 -3.50 -5.81
CA GLU A 4 -12.54 -3.45 -4.35
C GLU A 4 -12.18 -4.77 -3.65
N GLU A 5 -12.27 -5.90 -4.35
CA GLU A 5 -12.02 -7.24 -3.79
C GLU A 5 -11.14 -8.08 -4.75
N PRO A 6 -9.85 -7.72 -4.90
CA PRO A 6 -8.93 -8.34 -5.84
C PRO A 6 -8.68 -9.83 -5.60
N TYR A 7 -9.05 -10.36 -4.44
CA TYR A 7 -9.02 -11.79 -4.13
C TYR A 7 -9.84 -12.61 -5.13
N PHE A 8 -11.03 -12.14 -5.53
CA PHE A 8 -11.93 -12.87 -6.43
C PHE A 8 -11.48 -12.86 -7.90
N ASN A 9 -10.38 -12.16 -8.22
CA ASN A 9 -9.82 -12.19 -9.58
C ASN A 9 -9.05 -13.49 -9.87
N GLU A 10 -8.65 -14.24 -8.84
CA GLU A 10 -7.86 -15.45 -9.02
C GLU A 10 -8.76 -16.62 -9.44
N PRO A 11 -8.43 -17.36 -10.51
CA PRO A 11 -9.17 -18.57 -10.90
C PRO A 11 -9.30 -19.56 -9.75
N GLY A 12 -10.53 -19.99 -9.44
CA GLY A 12 -10.83 -20.89 -8.33
C GLY A 12 -11.19 -20.20 -7.01
N TYR A 13 -11.06 -18.86 -6.93
CA TYR A 13 -11.30 -18.08 -5.72
C TYR A 13 -12.60 -17.27 -5.78
N SER A 14 -13.62 -17.74 -6.50
CA SER A 14 -14.93 -17.06 -6.60
C SER A 14 -15.68 -16.98 -5.25
N ASN A 15 -15.24 -17.72 -4.24
CA ASN A 15 -15.70 -17.63 -2.86
C ASN A 15 -14.48 -17.62 -1.92
N GLU A 16 -14.64 -17.06 -0.72
CA GLU A 16 -13.63 -17.18 0.33
C GLU A 16 -13.47 -18.65 0.77
N HIS A 17 -12.24 -19.15 0.85
CA HIS A 17 -11.98 -20.50 1.38
C HIS A 17 -12.07 -20.52 2.91
N SER A 18 -11.60 -19.44 3.54
CA SER A 18 -11.74 -19.16 4.95
C SER A 18 -12.35 -17.77 5.14
N PRO A 19 -13.26 -17.58 6.10
CA PRO A 19 -13.87 -16.27 6.35
C PRO A 19 -12.82 -15.16 6.52
N GLY A 20 -12.99 -14.07 5.76
CA GLY A 20 -12.13 -12.90 5.76
C GLY A 20 -10.86 -13.01 4.91
N ASP A 21 -10.75 -14.01 4.03
CA ASP A 21 -9.64 -14.11 3.07
C ASP A 21 -9.55 -12.87 2.16
N SER A 22 -10.67 -12.43 1.59
CA SER A 22 -10.74 -11.22 0.75
C SER A 22 -10.24 -9.99 1.53
N LYS A 23 -10.71 -9.85 2.78
CA LYS A 23 -10.28 -8.76 3.66
C LYS A 23 -8.79 -8.80 3.98
N ARG A 24 -8.24 -9.95 4.35
CA ARG A 24 -6.79 -10.12 4.63
C ARG A 24 -5.96 -9.78 3.40
N TYR A 25 -6.39 -10.23 2.23
CA TYR A 25 -5.71 -9.90 0.99
C TYR A 25 -5.75 -8.39 0.70
N ASN A 26 -6.90 -7.74 0.91
CA ASN A 26 -7.02 -6.28 0.79
C ASN A 26 -6.09 -5.51 1.73
N GLU A 27 -5.88 -5.99 2.96
CA GLU A 27 -4.94 -5.38 3.89
C GLU A 27 -3.50 -5.47 3.38
N ILE A 28 -3.11 -6.62 2.80
CA ILE A 28 -1.80 -6.82 2.16
C ILE A 28 -1.65 -5.89 0.95
N ILE A 29 -2.63 -5.86 0.05
CA ILE A 29 -2.59 -5.00 -1.14
C ILE A 29 -2.51 -3.52 -0.76
N ARG A 30 -3.27 -3.08 0.25
CA ARG A 30 -3.22 -1.70 0.74
C ARG A 30 -1.84 -1.34 1.27
N HIS A 31 -1.27 -2.21 2.10
CA HIS A 31 0.08 -2.02 2.63
C HIS A 31 1.12 -1.90 1.50
N GLU A 32 1.13 -2.86 0.58
CA GLU A 32 2.10 -2.90 -0.51
C GLU A 32 1.91 -1.77 -1.52
N THR A 33 0.67 -1.29 -1.71
CA THR A 33 0.39 -0.09 -2.52
C THR A 33 1.02 1.15 -1.89
N LEU A 34 0.83 1.38 -0.58
CA LEU A 34 1.46 2.50 0.11
C LEU A 34 2.99 2.39 0.08
N ARG A 35 3.54 1.18 0.30
CA ARG A 35 4.98 0.95 0.35
C ARG A 35 5.65 1.14 -1.01
N CYS A 36 5.13 0.49 -2.05
CA CYS A 36 5.75 0.43 -3.37
C CYS A 36 5.22 1.50 -4.30
N ALA A 37 3.91 1.54 -4.50
CA ALA A 37 3.30 2.38 -5.53
C ALA A 37 3.24 3.86 -5.12
N VAL A 38 3.31 4.16 -3.82
CA VAL A 38 3.41 5.53 -3.32
C VAL A 38 4.84 5.85 -2.92
N CYS A 39 5.34 5.26 -1.83
CA CYS A 39 6.64 5.68 -1.29
C CYS A 39 7.82 5.33 -2.20
N ASP A 40 7.94 4.11 -2.75
CA ASP A 40 9.09 3.78 -3.60
C ASP A 40 9.10 4.59 -4.92
N VAL A 41 7.93 4.95 -5.46
CA VAL A 41 7.80 5.83 -6.64
C VAL A 41 8.26 7.25 -6.33
N LEU A 42 7.75 7.86 -5.26
CA LEU A 42 8.06 9.25 -4.89
C LEU A 42 9.49 9.42 -4.37
N GLU A 43 10.06 8.37 -3.77
CA GLU A 43 11.48 8.32 -3.40
C GLU A 43 12.40 8.03 -4.60
N ARG A 44 11.84 7.90 -5.82
CA ARG A 44 12.57 7.57 -7.05
C ARG A 44 13.46 6.33 -6.93
N LYS A 45 13.01 5.32 -6.15
CA LYS A 45 13.68 4.01 -6.07
C LYS A 45 13.53 3.18 -7.34
N LEU A 46 12.55 3.52 -8.16
CA LEU A 46 12.34 3.00 -9.50
C LEU A 46 12.40 4.16 -10.49
N TYR A 47 12.83 3.88 -11.72
CA TYR A 47 12.81 4.88 -12.78
C TYR A 47 11.37 5.27 -13.12
N ILE A 48 11.10 6.57 -13.09
CA ILE A 48 9.88 7.20 -13.57
C ILE A 48 10.28 8.44 -14.37
N PRO A 49 9.76 8.65 -15.59
CA PRO A 49 9.99 9.87 -16.36
C PRO A 49 9.57 11.12 -15.58
N ASP A 50 10.30 12.22 -15.71
CA ASP A 50 10.06 13.45 -14.93
C ASP A 50 8.64 14.00 -15.12
N ASP A 51 8.12 13.95 -16.35
CA ASP A 51 6.75 14.38 -16.65
C ASP A 51 5.72 13.58 -15.86
N LEU A 52 5.92 12.27 -15.71
CA LEU A 52 5.04 11.40 -14.93
C LEU A 52 5.26 11.56 -13.42
N TYR A 53 6.48 11.89 -13.01
CA TYR A 53 6.80 12.15 -11.62
C TYR A 53 6.05 13.39 -11.10
N VAL A 54 5.93 14.44 -11.91
CA VAL A 54 5.15 15.65 -11.54
C VAL A 54 3.71 15.28 -11.22
N PHE A 55 3.05 14.50 -12.09
CA PHE A 55 1.69 14.02 -11.82
C PHE A 55 1.61 13.11 -10.59
N ALA A 56 2.63 12.29 -10.34
CA ALA A 56 2.67 11.44 -9.15
C ALA A 56 2.77 12.28 -7.86
N VAL A 57 3.51 13.39 -7.88
CA VAL A 57 3.59 14.34 -6.76
C VAL A 57 2.25 15.04 -6.56
N GLU A 58 1.61 15.56 -7.60
CA GLU A 58 0.29 16.20 -7.50
C GLU A 58 -0.77 15.23 -6.93
N ALA A 59 -0.83 14.00 -7.46
CA ALA A 59 -1.76 12.98 -6.97
C ALA A 59 -1.47 12.57 -5.51
N PHE A 60 -0.20 12.58 -5.10
CA PHE A 60 0.20 12.34 -3.73
C PHE A 60 -0.29 13.44 -2.80
N GLU A 61 -0.15 14.71 -3.17
CA GLU A 61 -0.61 15.84 -2.36
C GLU A 61 -2.12 15.78 -2.13
N ASP A 62 -2.90 15.55 -3.18
CA ASP A 62 -4.35 15.41 -3.12
C ASP A 62 -4.81 14.26 -2.22
N SER A 63 -4.00 13.20 -2.13
CA SER A 63 -4.31 11.97 -1.40
C SER A 63 -3.57 11.82 -0.08
N TYR A 64 -2.68 12.76 0.27
CA TYR A 64 -1.75 12.63 1.40
C TYR A 64 -2.46 12.27 2.70
N ARG A 65 -3.53 12.99 3.04
CA ARG A 65 -4.31 12.74 4.26
C ARG A 65 -4.91 11.34 4.30
N LYS A 66 -5.37 10.82 3.16
CA LYS A 66 -5.90 9.46 3.07
C LYS A 66 -4.81 8.43 3.34
N PHE A 67 -3.61 8.63 2.79
CA PHE A 67 -2.46 7.74 3.00
C PHE A 67 -1.97 7.77 4.46
N GLU A 68 -1.87 8.97 5.04
CA GLU A 68 -1.48 9.17 6.45
C GLU A 68 -2.48 8.48 7.39
N SER A 69 -3.78 8.78 7.25
CA SER A 69 -4.82 8.16 8.09
C SER A 69 -4.89 6.65 7.91
N SER A 70 -4.67 6.14 6.68
CA SER A 70 -4.60 4.70 6.45
C SER A 70 -3.44 4.06 7.21
N CYS A 71 -2.28 4.70 7.30
CA CYS A 71 -1.17 4.16 8.09
C CYS A 71 -1.45 4.22 9.59
N GLU A 72 -1.95 5.35 10.07
CA GLU A 72 -2.28 5.57 11.49
C GLU A 72 -3.30 4.54 12.01
N ALA A 73 -4.35 4.29 11.22
CA ALA A 73 -5.38 3.29 11.56
C ALA A 73 -4.85 1.85 11.64
N ASN A 74 -3.68 1.57 11.05
CA ASN A 74 -3.09 0.22 10.97
C ASN A 74 -1.74 0.09 11.70
N LEU A 75 -1.39 1.06 12.56
CA LEU A 75 -0.13 1.03 13.31
C LEU A 75 0.01 -0.22 14.21
N SER A 76 -1.09 -0.70 14.79
CA SER A 76 -1.10 -1.90 15.63
C SER A 76 -0.75 -3.18 14.87
N SER A 77 -0.94 -3.18 13.55
CA SER A 77 -0.57 -4.30 12.68
C SER A 77 0.92 -4.31 12.33
N SER A 78 1.65 -3.22 12.59
CA SER A 78 3.09 -3.13 12.27
C SER A 78 3.88 -4.20 13.03
N GLY A 79 4.73 -4.93 12.31
CA GLY A 79 5.48 -6.08 12.81
C GLY A 79 4.75 -7.42 12.70
N GLN A 80 3.45 -7.43 12.40
CA GLN A 80 2.69 -8.68 12.21
C GLN A 80 2.93 -9.27 10.82
N GLU A 81 2.87 -10.60 10.71
CA GLU A 81 3.04 -11.32 9.44
C GLU A 81 1.86 -11.09 8.49
N MET A 82 2.18 -10.84 7.21
CA MET A 82 1.21 -10.78 6.14
C MET A 82 0.83 -12.21 5.71
N ARG A 83 -0.33 -12.67 6.21
CA ARG A 83 -0.88 -14.00 5.89
C ARG A 83 -1.65 -13.96 4.58
N ASP A 84 -0.96 -14.25 3.48
CA ASP A 84 -1.54 -14.32 2.14
C ASP A 84 -2.48 -15.53 2.01
N PRO A 85 -3.78 -15.33 1.69
CA PRO A 85 -4.72 -16.43 1.43
C PRO A 85 -4.30 -17.37 0.30
N PHE A 86 -3.42 -16.91 -0.61
CA PHE A 86 -2.87 -17.72 -1.69
C PHE A 86 -1.62 -18.53 -1.28
N GLY A 87 -1.24 -18.50 0.00
CA GLY A 87 -0.12 -19.27 0.55
C GLY A 87 1.27 -18.67 0.28
N GLY A 88 1.34 -17.49 -0.33
CA GLY A 88 2.59 -16.80 -0.62
C GLY A 88 3.24 -16.16 0.62
N ARG A 89 4.58 -16.15 0.68
CA ARG A 89 5.32 -15.37 1.68
C ARG A 89 5.40 -13.91 1.25
N ARG A 90 4.82 -13.00 2.03
CA ARG A 90 4.81 -11.55 1.74
C ARG A 90 5.68 -10.72 2.68
N GLY A 91 6.04 -11.26 3.85
CA GLY A 91 6.80 -10.55 4.88
C GLY A 91 5.91 -10.06 6.02
N ILE A 92 6.25 -8.91 6.60
CA ILE A 92 5.53 -8.29 7.71
C ILE A 92 4.95 -6.94 7.31
N PHE A 93 3.87 -6.52 7.96
CA PHE A 93 3.38 -5.16 7.86
C PHE A 93 4.37 -4.17 8.49
N GLN A 94 4.60 -3.04 7.83
CA GLN A 94 5.57 -2.00 8.19
C GLN A 94 4.94 -0.61 8.25
N TYR A 95 3.67 -0.52 8.66
CA TYR A 95 2.91 0.75 8.68
C TYR A 95 3.61 1.88 9.45
N GLN A 96 4.36 1.57 10.51
CA GLN A 96 5.15 2.59 11.22
C GLN A 96 6.26 3.20 10.34
N SER A 97 7.00 2.36 9.61
CA SER A 97 8.05 2.82 8.69
C SER A 97 7.47 3.57 7.49
N ILE A 98 6.37 3.06 6.92
CA ILE A 98 5.68 3.73 5.80
C ILE A 98 5.18 5.11 6.21
N LEU A 99 4.58 5.25 7.40
CA LEU A 99 4.13 6.54 7.91
C LEU A 99 5.27 7.55 8.04
N GLN A 100 6.44 7.12 8.52
CA GLN A 100 7.63 7.97 8.59
C GLN A 100 8.08 8.43 7.20
N ARG A 101 8.07 7.52 6.21
CA ARG A 101 8.41 7.83 4.81
C ARG A 101 7.44 8.82 4.19
N LEU A 102 6.13 8.63 4.37
CA LEU A 102 5.09 9.55 3.86
C LEU A 102 5.28 10.97 4.42
N ARG A 103 5.53 11.09 5.74
CA ARG A 103 5.76 12.39 6.38
C ARG A 103 7.03 13.06 5.87
N ALA A 104 8.11 12.31 5.74
CA ALA A 104 9.36 12.81 5.18
C ALA A 104 9.19 13.30 3.73
N LEU A 105 8.47 12.54 2.90
CA LEU A 105 8.12 12.94 1.54
C LEU A 105 7.32 14.24 1.52
N LYS A 106 6.28 14.35 2.35
CA LYS A 106 5.47 15.57 2.41
C LYS A 106 6.30 16.80 2.79
N THR A 107 7.15 16.68 3.82
CA THR A 107 8.08 17.76 4.19
C THR A 107 9.04 18.11 3.05
N SER A 108 9.57 17.11 2.33
CA SER A 108 10.52 17.37 1.24
C SER A 108 9.91 18.01 -0.01
N LEU A 109 8.62 17.78 -0.25
CA LEU A 109 7.89 18.31 -1.42
C LEU A 109 7.26 19.68 -1.16
N ASP A 110 7.06 20.05 0.11
CA ASP A 110 6.55 21.37 0.53
C ASP A 110 7.64 22.49 0.50
N THR A 111 8.90 22.14 0.19
CA THR A 111 10.06 23.05 0.20
C THR A 111 10.49 23.41 -1.21
#